data_AF-A0A329SQU7-F1
#
_entry.id   AF-A0A329SQU7-F1
#
_cell.length_a   1.000
_cell.length_b   1.000
_cell.length_c   1.000
_cell.angle_alpha   90.00
_cell.angle_beta   90.00
_cell.angle_gamma   90.00
#
_symmetry.space_group_name_H-M   'P 1'
#
loop_
_entity.id
_entity.type
_entity.pdbx_description
1 polymer ?
#
loop_
_entity_poly.entity_id
_entity_poly.type
_entity_poly.pdbx_seq_one_letter_code
_entity_poly.pdbx_strand_id
1 'polypeptide(L)'
;MKVITSDGYVQSEVVADDSLQCSSGANVIQCEDYVVINFSLQHGYLDLAELFVPEGRSALNYATANSVPEVIEKVLDSGISGQDAQFTACAVGNSAQDGSSTLMQRAARLWTPSTGYQNYWLNSWCDAIQEACERGNLLVLQWLIQHPLGREAGGNDCDPFHLAAGAGQVELLEYLCTARVSVMEKVAP
;
A
#
# COMPACT_ATOMS: atom_id res chain seq x y z
N MET A 1 5.40 14.23 20.99
CA MET A 1 6.23 15.46 21.02
C MET A 1 7.25 15.27 19.90
N LYS A 2 7.19 16.04 18.81
CA LYS A 2 8.00 15.74 17.61
C LYS A 2 9.49 15.95 17.91
N VAL A 3 10.29 14.88 17.80
CA VAL A 3 11.76 14.97 17.75
C VAL A 3 12.16 15.02 16.28
N ILE A 4 12.80 16.12 15.89
CA ILE A 4 13.40 16.29 14.56
C ILE A 4 14.89 15.97 14.72
N THR A 5 15.38 14.94 14.05
CA THR A 5 16.83 14.69 13.90
C THR A 5 17.33 15.29 12.58
N SER A 6 18.63 15.59 12.54
CA SER A 6 19.33 16.41 11.54
C SER A 6 19.39 15.85 10.11
N ASP A 7 18.75 14.71 9.86
CA ASP A 7 19.03 13.88 8.68
C ASP A 7 17.82 13.79 7.75
N GLY A 8 16.76 14.57 8.01
CA GLY A 8 15.60 14.72 7.13
C GLY A 8 14.66 13.52 7.04
N TYR A 9 15.05 12.36 7.57
CA TYR A 9 14.18 11.20 7.73
C TYR A 9 13.27 11.37 8.95
N VAL A 10 11.96 11.48 8.69
CA VAL A 10 10.95 11.19 9.70
C VAL A 10 11.00 9.68 9.93
N GLN A 11 11.72 9.22 10.95
CA GLN A 11 11.37 7.93 11.53
C GLN A 11 9.92 8.07 11.97
N SER A 12 9.02 7.31 11.35
CA SER A 12 7.69 7.10 11.90
C SER A 12 7.91 6.54 13.30
N GLU A 13 7.78 7.40 14.30
CA GLU A 13 7.46 6.96 15.66
C GLU A 13 6.41 5.89 15.47
N VAL A 14 6.69 4.69 15.97
CA VAL A 14 5.70 3.64 16.12
C VAL A 14 4.67 4.23 17.07
N VAL A 15 3.73 4.99 16.52
CA VAL A 15 2.51 5.38 17.19
C VAL A 15 1.79 4.05 17.32
N ALA A 16 2.01 3.40 18.46
CA ALA A 16 1.08 2.39 18.93
C ALA A 16 -0.30 3.00 18.75
N ASP A 17 -1.10 2.37 17.90
CA ASP A 17 -2.47 2.79 17.69
C ASP A 17 -3.19 2.64 19.04
N ASP A 18 -3.30 3.76 19.75
CA ASP A 18 -3.91 3.89 21.08
C ASP A 18 -5.42 3.55 21.08
N SER A 19 -5.96 3.07 19.95
CA SER A 19 -7.35 2.60 19.84
C SER A 19 -7.57 1.15 20.30
N LEU A 20 -6.53 0.40 20.68
CA LEU A 20 -6.66 -0.92 21.33
C LEU A 20 -6.65 -0.82 22.86
N GLN A 21 -7.49 0.05 23.45
CA GLN A 21 -7.71 0.03 24.89
C GLN A 21 -8.55 -1.19 25.30
N CYS A 22 -7.92 -2.01 26.15
CA CYS A 22 -8.46 -3.11 26.94
C CYS A 22 -9.91 -2.86 27.38
N SER A 23 -10.86 -3.55 26.74
CA SER A 23 -12.19 -3.77 27.30
C SER A 23 -12.31 -5.24 27.72
N SER A 24 -12.64 -5.43 28.99
CA SER A 24 -12.69 -6.72 29.68
C SER A 24 -13.69 -7.69 29.02
N GLY A 25 -13.20 -8.87 28.62
CA GLY A 25 -14.04 -10.02 28.31
C GLY A 25 -13.35 -11.00 27.37
N ALA A 26 -12.84 -12.13 27.89
CA ALA A 26 -12.49 -13.42 27.26
C ALA A 26 -11.83 -13.50 25.86
N ASN A 27 -11.51 -12.38 25.20
CA ASN A 27 -11.16 -12.30 23.79
C ASN A 27 -10.01 -11.31 23.52
N VAL A 28 -9.22 -11.00 24.55
CA VAL A 28 -8.07 -10.09 24.46
C VAL A 28 -6.84 -10.92 24.12
N ILE A 29 -6.23 -10.64 22.96
CA ILE A 29 -4.93 -11.22 22.59
C ILE A 29 -3.87 -10.55 23.46
N GLN A 30 -2.97 -11.34 24.02
CA GLN A 30 -1.84 -10.79 24.77
C GLN A 30 -0.89 -10.08 23.81
N CYS A 31 -0.23 -9.01 24.25
CA CYS A 31 0.66 -8.23 23.39
C CYS A 31 1.76 -9.11 22.75
N GLU A 32 2.26 -10.11 23.49
CA GLU A 32 3.26 -11.07 23.01
C GLU A 32 2.71 -11.95 21.87
N ASP A 33 1.50 -12.49 22.02
CA ASP A 33 0.83 -13.28 20.99
C ASP A 33 0.57 -12.45 19.72
N TYR A 34 0.15 -11.19 19.87
CA TYR A 34 -0.06 -10.29 18.74
C TYR A 34 1.24 -10.05 17.95
N VAL A 35 2.37 -9.87 18.64
CA VAL A 35 3.68 -9.72 18.01
C VAL A 35 4.08 -10.97 17.23
N VAL A 36 3.83 -12.16 17.81
CA VAL A 36 4.13 -13.44 17.13
C VAL A 36 3.24 -13.64 15.91
N ILE A 37 1.94 -13.33 16.00
CA ILE A 37 1.01 -13.39 14.87
C ILE A 37 1.50 -12.45 13.75
N ASN A 38 1.79 -11.18 14.07
CA ASN A 38 2.22 -10.20 13.06
C ASN A 38 3.53 -10.64 12.39
N PHE A 39 4.54 -11.03 13.17
CA PHE A 39 5.80 -11.55 12.63
C PHE A 39 5.59 -12.75 11.72
N SER A 40 4.72 -13.68 12.12
CA SER A 40 4.40 -14.87 11.33
C SER A 40 3.76 -14.51 9.98
N LEU A 41 2.82 -13.56 9.95
CA LEU A 41 2.16 -13.11 8.72
C LEU A 41 3.09 -12.33 7.79
N GLN A 42 4.04 -11.55 8.34
CA GLN A 42 5.09 -10.88 7.57
C GLN A 42 6.09 -11.84 6.91
N HIS A 43 6.17 -13.09 7.38
CA HIS A 43 7.10 -14.10 6.86
C HIS A 43 6.38 -15.30 6.21
N GLY A 44 5.05 -15.25 6.07
CA GLY A 44 4.25 -16.31 5.45
C GLY A 44 4.06 -17.56 6.32
N TYR A 45 4.34 -17.49 7.62
CA TYR A 45 4.15 -18.60 8.55
C TYR A 45 2.70 -18.66 9.05
N LEU A 46 1.76 -18.89 8.14
CA LEU A 46 0.32 -18.88 8.47
C LEU A 46 -0.04 -19.95 9.52
N ASP A 47 0.54 -21.15 9.41
CA ASP A 47 0.33 -22.23 10.38
C ASP A 47 0.81 -21.83 11.78
N LEU A 48 1.93 -21.10 11.87
CA LEU A 48 2.44 -20.59 13.13
C LEU A 48 1.49 -19.52 13.68
N ALA A 49 1.02 -18.60 12.83
CA ALA A 49 0.10 -17.56 13.24
C ALA A 49 -1.20 -18.14 13.82
N GLU A 50 -1.78 -19.16 13.17
CA GLU A 50 -3.03 -19.81 13.62
C GLU A 50 -2.91 -20.46 15.01
N LEU A 51 -1.71 -20.82 15.47
CA LEU A 51 -1.50 -21.37 16.83
C LEU A 51 -1.70 -20.33 17.94
N PHE A 52 -1.50 -19.05 17.64
CA PHE A 52 -1.58 -17.95 18.61
C PHE A 52 -2.91 -17.18 18.51
N VAL A 53 -3.76 -17.53 17.54
CA VAL A 53 -5.06 -16.89 17.33
C VAL A 53 -6.08 -17.46 18.32
N PRO A 54 -6.94 -16.62 18.93
CA PRO A 54 -8.01 -17.07 19.80
C PRO A 54 -8.99 -18.01 19.09
N GLU A 55 -9.56 -18.96 19.83
CA GLU A 55 -10.53 -19.93 19.29
C GLU A 55 -11.66 -19.23 18.50
N GLY A 56 -11.93 -19.73 17.31
CA GLY A 56 -12.98 -19.21 16.42
C GLY A 56 -12.59 -17.97 15.60
N ARG A 57 -11.33 -17.52 15.66
CA ARG A 57 -10.77 -16.53 14.72
C ARG A 57 -9.77 -17.18 13.78
N SER A 58 -9.50 -16.52 12.66
CA SER A 58 -8.42 -16.88 11.74
C SER A 58 -7.28 -15.86 11.87
N ALA A 59 -6.05 -16.32 11.67
CA ALA A 59 -4.86 -15.49 11.55
C ALA A 59 -5.01 -14.41 10.48
N LEU A 60 -5.80 -14.65 9.43
CA LEU A 60 -6.07 -13.67 8.38
C LEU A 60 -6.73 -12.38 8.93
N ASN A 61 -7.48 -12.47 10.03
CA ASN A 61 -8.09 -11.30 10.68
C ASN A 61 -7.05 -10.37 11.35
N TYR A 62 -5.80 -10.80 11.43
CA TYR A 62 -4.69 -10.05 12.02
C TYR A 62 -3.66 -9.61 10.97
N ALA A 63 -3.93 -9.86 9.69
CA ALA A 63 -3.05 -9.44 8.61
C ALA A 63 -2.94 -7.91 8.56
N THR A 64 -1.71 -7.43 8.38
CA THR A 64 -1.42 -6.01 8.17
C THR A 64 -0.93 -5.78 6.75
N ALA A 65 -0.77 -4.51 6.36
CA ALA A 65 -0.15 -4.12 5.10
C ALA A 65 1.20 -4.83 4.85
N ASN A 66 1.99 -5.06 5.89
CA ASN A 66 3.33 -5.66 5.80
C ASN A 66 3.32 -7.19 5.65
N SER A 67 2.15 -7.82 5.61
CA SER A 67 2.04 -9.28 5.42
C SER A 67 2.54 -9.68 4.03
N VAL A 68 3.03 -10.91 3.87
CA VAL A 68 3.48 -11.38 2.56
C VAL A 68 2.34 -11.40 1.53
N PRO A 69 2.63 -11.26 0.23
CA PRO A 69 1.62 -11.25 -0.84
C PRO A 69 0.63 -12.43 -0.77
N GLU A 70 1.09 -13.63 -0.42
CA GLU A 70 0.22 -14.82 -0.27
C GLU A 70 -0.84 -14.63 0.82
N VAL A 71 -0.46 -14.06 1.97
CA VAL A 71 -1.41 -13.77 3.06
C VAL A 71 -2.41 -12.70 2.62
N ILE A 72 -1.93 -11.67 1.93
CA ILE A 72 -2.80 -10.60 1.39
C ILE A 72 -3.81 -11.19 0.39
N GLU A 73 -3.40 -12.08 -0.51
CA GLU A 73 -4.31 -12.77 -1.43
C GLU A 73 -5.37 -13.57 -0.69
N LYS A 74 -4.99 -14.35 0.33
CA LYS A 74 -5.93 -15.11 1.15
C LYS A 74 -6.92 -14.21 1.89
N VAL A 75 -6.48 -13.04 2.38
CA VAL A 75 -7.38 -12.05 2.98
C VAL A 75 -8.39 -11.54 1.95
N LEU A 76 -7.93 -11.19 0.74
CA LEU A 76 -8.81 -10.75 -0.35
C LEU A 76 -9.82 -11.84 -0.78
N ASP A 77 -9.40 -13.11 -0.80
CA ASP A 77 -10.24 -14.26 -1.16
C ASP A 77 -11.26 -14.62 -0.07
N SER A 78 -10.96 -14.33 1.20
CA SER A 78 -11.83 -14.64 2.34
C SER A 78 -13.14 -13.82 2.39
N GLY A 79 -13.26 -12.83 1.51
CA GLY A 79 -14.39 -11.92 1.44
C GLY A 79 -14.16 -10.71 2.34
N ILE A 80 -14.15 -9.54 1.71
CA ILE A 80 -13.94 -8.25 2.38
C ILE A 80 -15.13 -8.00 3.30
N SER A 81 -14.97 -8.32 4.58
CA SER A 81 -15.65 -7.55 5.63
C SER A 81 -15.16 -6.11 5.45
N GLY A 82 -16.01 -5.08 5.50
CA GLY A 82 -15.67 -3.68 5.16
C GLY A 82 -14.56 -2.98 5.99
N GLN A 83 -13.66 -3.73 6.62
CA GLN A 83 -12.40 -3.38 7.28
C GLN A 83 -11.28 -4.04 6.46
N ASP A 84 -10.39 -3.38 5.71
CA ASP A 84 -10.05 -1.99 5.64
C ASP A 84 -9.69 -1.65 4.19
N ALA A 85 -10.26 -0.56 3.67
CA ALA A 85 -9.78 0.02 2.42
C ALA A 85 -8.29 0.41 2.51
N GLN A 86 -7.76 0.66 3.72
CA GLN A 86 -6.34 0.80 4.00
C GLN A 86 -5.56 -0.48 3.65
N PHE A 87 -6.03 -1.65 4.09
CA PHE A 87 -5.39 -2.93 3.77
C PHE A 87 -5.31 -3.17 2.26
N THR A 88 -6.42 -2.92 1.56
CA THR A 88 -6.51 -3.09 0.11
C THR A 88 -5.65 -2.07 -0.63
N ALA A 89 -5.59 -0.82 -0.14
CA ALA A 89 -4.73 0.21 -0.70
C ALA A 89 -3.24 -0.13 -0.54
N CYS A 90 -2.79 -0.56 0.65
CA CYS A 90 -1.39 -0.90 0.88
C CYS A 90 -0.93 -2.13 0.09
N ALA A 91 -1.84 -3.07 -0.21
CA ALA A 91 -1.54 -4.19 -1.10
C ALA A 91 -1.09 -3.73 -2.50
N VAL A 92 -1.61 -2.60 -3.01
CA VAL A 92 -1.17 -2.00 -4.28
C VAL A 92 0.28 -1.54 -4.17
N GLY A 93 0.63 -0.83 -3.09
CA GLY A 93 1.99 -0.33 -2.84
C GLY A 93 3.03 -1.44 -2.73
N ASN A 94 2.79 -2.44 -1.89
CA ASN A 94 3.74 -3.54 -1.69
C ASN A 94 3.88 -4.41 -2.94
N SER A 95 2.81 -4.60 -3.71
CA SER A 95 2.90 -5.34 -4.98
C SER A 95 3.67 -4.59 -6.07
N ALA A 96 3.71 -3.25 -6.01
CA ALA A 96 4.47 -2.43 -6.94
C ALA A 96 6.00 -2.61 -6.75
N GLN A 97 6.45 -2.84 -5.51
CA GLN A 97 7.86 -3.15 -5.19
C GLN A 97 8.35 -4.43 -5.89
N ASP A 98 7.53 -5.46 -5.87
CA ASP A 98 7.86 -6.78 -6.43
C ASP A 98 7.53 -6.91 -7.93
N GLY A 99 6.86 -5.91 -8.51
CA GLY A 99 6.36 -5.95 -9.90
C GLY A 99 5.24 -6.97 -10.12
N SER A 100 4.62 -7.48 -9.06
CA SER A 100 3.57 -8.50 -9.13
C SER A 100 2.26 -7.87 -9.61
N SER A 101 2.02 -7.99 -10.92
CA SER A 101 0.90 -7.34 -11.60
C SER A 101 -0.49 -7.83 -11.17
N THR A 102 -0.63 -9.06 -10.66
CA THR A 102 -1.93 -9.67 -10.41
C THR A 102 -2.56 -9.16 -9.11
N LEU A 103 -1.82 -9.11 -8.01
CA LEU A 103 -2.33 -8.65 -6.72
C LEU A 103 -2.68 -7.15 -6.76
N MET A 104 -1.78 -6.34 -7.34
CA MET A 104 -1.99 -4.91 -7.57
C MET A 104 -3.27 -4.63 -8.36
N GLN A 105 -3.51 -5.37 -9.44
CA GLN A 105 -4.71 -5.23 -10.27
C GLN A 105 -5.99 -5.69 -9.56
N ARG A 106 -5.92 -6.77 -8.78
CA ARG A 106 -7.05 -7.27 -8.00
C ARG A 106 -7.44 -6.27 -6.91
N ALA A 107 -6.46 -5.74 -6.18
CA ALA A 107 -6.66 -4.74 -5.14
C ALA A 107 -7.31 -3.46 -5.73
N ALA A 108 -6.79 -2.93 -6.83
CA ALA A 108 -7.33 -1.72 -7.44
C ALA A 108 -8.79 -1.82 -7.93
N ARG A 109 -9.25 -3.01 -8.34
CA ARG A 109 -10.66 -3.23 -8.75
C ARG A 109 -11.66 -3.03 -7.61
N LEU A 110 -11.19 -3.09 -6.37
CA LEU A 110 -12.01 -2.93 -5.17
C LEU A 110 -12.17 -1.46 -4.77
N TRP A 111 -11.33 -0.57 -5.33
CA TRP A 111 -11.47 0.86 -5.08
C TRP A 111 -12.80 1.37 -5.63
N THR A 112 -13.49 2.18 -4.81
CA THR A 112 -14.67 2.94 -5.22
C THR A 112 -14.48 4.42 -4.88
N PRO A 113 -14.87 5.36 -5.76
CA PRO A 113 -14.60 6.79 -5.60
C PRO A 113 -15.24 7.48 -4.38
N SER A 114 -16.19 6.82 -3.70
CA SER A 114 -16.99 7.41 -2.61
C SER A 114 -16.61 6.91 -1.21
N THR A 115 -15.44 6.27 -1.06
CA THR A 115 -15.04 5.70 0.23
C THR A 115 -14.48 6.78 1.15
N GLY A 116 -14.82 6.73 2.44
CA GLY A 116 -14.22 7.58 3.48
C GLY A 116 -12.72 7.32 3.73
N TYR A 117 -12.08 6.51 2.89
CA TYR A 117 -10.69 6.06 2.98
C TYR A 117 -9.84 6.52 1.79
N GLN A 118 -10.31 7.52 1.03
CA GLN A 118 -9.64 8.04 -0.16
C GLN A 118 -8.20 8.47 0.12
N ASN A 119 -7.91 9.00 1.31
CA ASN A 119 -6.56 9.36 1.74
C ASN A 119 -5.60 8.16 1.78
N TYR A 120 -6.05 7.00 2.27
CA TYR A 120 -5.21 5.79 2.30
C TYR A 120 -4.89 5.27 0.90
N TRP A 121 -5.89 5.34 0.01
CA TRP A 121 -5.70 5.01 -1.40
C TRP A 121 -4.71 5.95 -2.08
N LEU A 122 -4.85 7.27 -1.89
CA LEU A 122 -3.95 8.25 -2.50
C LEU A 122 -2.52 8.12 -1.97
N ASN A 123 -2.33 7.93 -0.67
CA ASN A 123 -1.01 7.74 -0.08
C ASN A 123 -0.36 6.46 -0.62
N SER A 124 -1.08 5.33 -0.62
CA SER A 124 -0.54 4.07 -1.13
C SER A 124 -0.23 4.13 -2.63
N TRP A 125 -1.02 4.89 -3.41
CA TRP A 125 -0.77 5.10 -4.82
C TRP A 125 0.45 6.00 -5.07
N CYS A 126 0.65 7.02 -4.23
CA CYS A 126 1.83 7.86 -4.24
C CYS A 126 3.09 7.04 -3.95
N ASP A 127 3.08 6.23 -2.89
CA ASP A 127 4.20 5.35 -2.52
C ASP A 127 4.53 4.39 -3.68
N ALA A 128 3.51 3.81 -4.32
CA ALA A 128 3.67 2.94 -5.48
C ALA A 128 4.30 3.68 -6.69
N ILE A 129 3.92 4.93 -6.93
CA ILE A 129 4.49 5.77 -8.01
C ILE A 129 5.96 6.07 -7.71
N GLN A 130 6.26 6.47 -6.47
CA GLN A 130 7.63 6.75 -6.03
C GLN A 130 8.53 5.54 -6.23
N GLU A 131 8.10 4.37 -5.76
CA GLU A 131 8.87 3.14 -5.89
C GLU A 131 9.10 2.76 -7.38
N ALA A 132 8.05 2.87 -8.21
CA ALA A 132 8.17 2.60 -9.64
C ALA A 132 9.17 3.55 -10.31
N CYS A 133 9.16 4.83 -9.92
CA CYS A 133 10.10 5.84 -10.38
C CYS A 133 11.52 5.61 -9.87
N GLU A 134 11.72 5.17 -8.63
CA GLU A 134 13.05 4.88 -8.08
C GLU A 134 13.67 3.64 -8.75
N ARG A 135 12.86 2.60 -9.00
CA ARG A 135 13.30 1.34 -9.62
C ARG A 135 13.38 1.37 -11.15
N GLY A 136 12.84 2.39 -11.80
CA GLY A 136 12.76 2.43 -13.27
C GLY A 136 11.71 1.47 -13.86
N ASN A 137 10.68 1.11 -13.09
CA ASN A 137 9.68 0.13 -13.53
C ASN A 137 8.60 0.79 -14.41
N LEU A 138 8.87 0.85 -15.71
CA LEU A 138 8.00 1.50 -16.69
C LEU A 138 6.59 0.90 -16.72
N LEU A 139 6.46 -0.42 -16.69
CA LEU A 139 5.17 -1.10 -16.79
C LEU A 139 4.27 -0.79 -15.59
N VAL A 140 4.83 -0.81 -14.38
CA VAL A 140 4.09 -0.45 -13.16
C VAL A 140 3.72 1.03 -13.19
N LEU A 141 4.65 1.92 -13.55
CA LEU A 141 4.35 3.34 -13.62
C LEU A 141 3.23 3.66 -14.62
N GLN A 142 3.30 3.08 -15.83
CA GLN A 142 2.27 3.23 -16.87
C GLN A 142 0.88 2.86 -16.36
N TRP A 143 0.80 1.74 -15.64
CA TRP A 143 -0.45 1.26 -15.09
C TRP A 143 -0.97 2.19 -13.97
N LEU A 144 -0.10 2.61 -13.06
CA LEU A 144 -0.46 3.48 -11.93
C LEU A 144 -1.02 4.83 -12.40
N ILE A 145 -0.37 5.51 -13.34
CA ILE A 145 -0.78 6.86 -13.78
C ILE A 145 -2.05 6.86 -14.64
N GLN A 146 -2.40 5.73 -15.26
CA GLN A 146 -3.63 5.60 -16.05
C GLN A 146 -4.86 5.46 -15.16
N HIS A 147 -4.71 4.96 -13.94
CA HIS A 147 -5.78 4.83 -12.97
C HIS A 147 -6.25 6.21 -12.44
N PRO A 148 -7.54 6.40 -12.12
CA PRO A 148 -8.03 7.68 -11.56
C PRO A 148 -7.24 8.17 -10.35
N LEU A 149 -6.87 7.25 -9.44
CA LEU A 149 -6.04 7.56 -8.27
C LEU A 149 -4.63 8.04 -8.65
N GLY A 150 -4.03 7.55 -9.74
CA GLY A 150 -2.73 8.02 -10.20
C GLY A 150 -2.77 9.43 -10.76
N ARG A 151 -3.89 9.83 -11.38
CA ARG A 151 -4.08 11.21 -11.84
C ARG A 151 -4.24 12.19 -10.67
N GLU A 152 -4.90 11.75 -9.60
CA GLU A 152 -5.08 12.55 -8.40
C GLU A 152 -3.80 12.60 -7.54
N ALA A 153 -3.13 11.46 -7.34
CA ALA A 153 -1.88 11.37 -6.59
C ALA A 153 -0.71 12.05 -7.30
N GLY A 154 -0.62 11.93 -8.63
CA GLY A 154 0.44 12.55 -9.43
C GLY A 154 0.36 14.08 -9.54
N GLY A 155 -0.69 14.70 -9.00
CA GLY A 155 -0.81 16.16 -8.86
C GLY A 155 -0.31 16.70 -7.51
N ASN A 156 -0.04 15.82 -6.53
CA ASN A 156 0.53 16.18 -5.22
C ASN A 156 2.08 16.12 -5.25
N ASP A 157 2.73 15.95 -4.09
CA ASP A 157 4.20 15.82 -3.94
C ASP A 157 4.82 14.63 -4.73
N CYS A 158 3.99 13.82 -5.39
CA CYS A 158 4.35 12.57 -6.06
C CYS A 158 4.37 12.73 -7.58
N ASP A 159 4.84 13.87 -8.10
CA ASP A 159 4.97 14.08 -9.55
C ASP A 159 5.95 13.06 -10.14
N PRO A 160 5.47 12.11 -10.97
CA PRO A 160 6.30 11.07 -11.54
C PRO A 160 7.51 11.60 -12.31
N PHE A 161 7.38 12.81 -12.90
CA PHE A 161 8.46 13.43 -13.66
C PHE A 161 9.63 13.84 -12.77
N HIS A 162 9.34 14.50 -11.65
CA HIS A 162 10.36 14.91 -10.68
C HIS A 162 11.02 13.69 -10.03
N LEU A 163 10.23 12.67 -9.68
CA LEU A 163 10.73 11.43 -9.08
C LEU A 163 11.64 10.66 -10.04
N ALA A 164 11.22 10.46 -11.29
CA ALA A 164 12.03 9.79 -12.30
C ALA A 164 13.32 10.56 -12.64
N ALA A 165 13.25 11.90 -12.65
CA ALA A 165 14.43 12.75 -12.86
C ALA A 165 15.43 12.64 -11.70
N GLY A 166 14.94 12.68 -10.46
CA GLY A 166 15.76 12.51 -9.26
C GLY A 166 16.44 11.14 -9.20
N ALA A 167 15.75 10.09 -9.64
CA ALA A 167 16.28 8.73 -9.70
C ALA A 167 17.13 8.44 -10.95
N GLY A 168 17.22 9.36 -11.91
CA GLY A 168 18.00 9.19 -13.15
C GLY A 168 17.40 8.19 -14.14
N GLN A 169 16.10 7.93 -14.07
CA GLN A 169 15.42 6.94 -14.92
C GLN A 169 15.04 7.52 -16.29
N VAL A 170 15.98 7.47 -17.22
CA VAL A 170 15.83 8.06 -18.58
C VAL A 170 14.64 7.46 -19.34
N GLU A 171 14.43 6.15 -19.28
CA GLU A 171 13.33 5.47 -19.98
C GLU A 171 11.94 5.96 -19.49
N LEU A 172 11.80 6.19 -18.17
CA LEU A 172 10.58 6.75 -17.61
C LEU A 172 10.36 8.19 -18.06
N LEU A 173 11.43 9.00 -18.12
CA LEU A 173 11.35 10.39 -18.57
C LEU A 173 10.95 10.50 -20.04
N GLU A 174 11.50 9.66 -20.91
CA GLU A 174 11.10 9.59 -22.32
C GLU A 174 9.60 9.26 -22.46
N TYR A 175 9.13 8.28 -21.69
CA TYR A 175 7.72 7.94 -21.64
C TYR A 175 6.84 9.08 -21.10
N LEU A 176 7.21 9.72 -20.00
CA LEU A 176 6.43 10.81 -19.40
C LEU A 176 6.39 12.05 -20.31
N CYS A 177 7.49 12.36 -21.01
CA CYS A 177 7.54 13.42 -22.03
C CYS A 177 6.58 13.14 -23.18
N THR A 178 6.61 11.93 -23.74
CA THR A 178 5.73 11.56 -24.86
C THR A 178 4.25 11.54 -24.44
N ALA A 179 3.95 11.04 -23.24
CA ALA A 179 2.61 11.06 -22.67
C ALA A 179 2.08 12.49 -22.48
N ARG A 180 2.90 13.43 -21.97
CA ARG A 180 2.52 14.84 -21.83
C ARG A 180 2.22 15.52 -23.18
N VAL A 181 3.05 15.28 -24.19
CA VAL A 181 2.86 15.87 -25.52
C VAL A 181 1.57 15.36 -26.19
N SER A 182 1.28 14.06 -26.04
CA SER A 182 0.03 13.46 -26.56
C SER A 182 -1.24 14.01 -25.92
N VAL A 183 -1.17 14.49 -24.67
CA VAL A 183 -2.29 15.17 -24.00
C VAL A 183 -2.48 16.58 -24.55
N MET A 184 -1.40 17.30 -24.87
CA MET A 184 -1.48 18.65 -25.43
C MET A 184 -1.99 18.67 -26.88
N GLU A 185 -1.66 17.67 -27.71
CA GLU A 185 -2.22 17.56 -29.07
C GLU A 185 -3.72 17.28 -29.09
N LYS A 186 -4.28 16.57 -28.09
CA LYS A 186 -5.72 16.30 -28.00
C LYS A 186 -6.56 17.48 -27.50
N VAL A 187 -5.92 18.58 -27.08
CA VAL A 187 -6.57 19.79 -26.55
C VAL A 187 -6.50 20.95 -27.57
N ALA A 188 -5.86 20.75 -28.73
CA ALA A 188 -5.90 21.72 -29.82
C ALA A 188 -7.26 21.65 -30.56
N PRO A 189 -7.98 22.79 -30.73
CA PRO A 189 -9.32 22.84 -31.35
C PRO A 189 -9.32 22.61 -32.86
#